data_AF-A0A0J8BDB4-F1
#
_entry.id   AF-A0A0J8BDB4-F1
#
_cell.length_a   1.000
_cell.length_b   1.000
_cell.length_c   1.000
_cell.angle_alpha   90.00
_cell.angle_beta   90.00
_cell.angle_gamma   90.00
#
_symmetry.space_group_name_H-M   'P 1'
#
loop_
_entity.id
_entity.type
_entity.pdbx_description
1 polymer ?
#
loop_
_entity_poly.entity_id
_entity_poly.type
_entity_poly.pdbx_seq_one_letter_code
_entity_poly.pdbx_strand_id
1 'polypeptide(L)'
;MENTNKSRPTRNFKPSHNKSRIDSKNRHLAKANYLDIEQKQNMEVVVEDQKEKILQITKRSPKINKGQQVEGKTNNVENILQKPPCGKRNKRKTSKRSSLSYLLKEKNSKIATSSGGDVDKGSDNPDLGPYLLKKARDIISSGDNQERAFEFALRAKKSFESCGYEKPNLDYVMCLHFLASMHCNTCQYKEAISLLEHSIEIPKIELGQNHALAKFVGCMRLGDIYAMMGHIEESFDRYKVALDIQKQVLGDKDTRFGETCRYVAEAYVQAFEFDEAEKLCRRALDIRKVNGCPPSIEEAADRRLMGLICDSKENYEAALENYVLARMAMHCNGQESDAAVIDCNIGDAYLALARYDEAIFSYKKALSTLTSSKGKNHPAVASVFVHLGELYNKIGKFSESKSYCESAFEIYNKKPNDTDVEDVANGFTDLATIYESMNELDQALNLLHKALELQKDQGVQRSKIAGIEAQIGVIYFRLGNYTDSYNFLKSSVLKFEASGGKKSSLYAIILNQLGLICVHLCKISEASQLFEEAKSILDREYGTIHPDTLGVSSNLASTYDALGRCEDAIELLEFVVVMREEKLGTADPVVDDEKRRLVELLIEARKVRRRKTRSLEILLDKSL
;
A
#
# COMPACT_ATOMS: atom_id res chain seq x y z
N MET A 1 10.68 -8.64 36.48
CA MET A 1 10.48 -7.24 36.90
C MET A 1 10.15 -6.44 35.65
N GLU A 2 9.19 -5.53 35.78
CA GLU A 2 8.49 -4.84 34.70
C GLU A 2 9.44 -3.95 33.89
N ASN A 3 9.91 -4.44 32.75
CA ASN A 3 10.52 -3.61 31.73
C ASN A 3 9.38 -2.98 30.91
N THR A 4 8.76 -1.94 31.46
CA THR A 4 7.80 -1.07 30.76
C THR A 4 8.51 -0.12 29.81
N ASN A 5 9.37 -0.66 28.93
CA ASN A 5 9.60 0.00 27.66
C ASN A 5 8.34 -0.24 26.85
N LYS A 6 7.47 0.78 26.84
CA LYS A 6 6.39 0.93 25.88
C LYS A 6 7.00 0.75 24.50
N SER A 7 6.99 -0.47 23.97
CA SER A 7 6.94 -0.71 22.55
C SER A 7 5.76 0.13 22.07
N ARG A 8 6.08 1.29 21.47
CA ARG A 8 5.08 2.16 20.89
C ARG A 8 4.22 1.26 19.98
N PRO A 9 2.88 1.34 20.04
CA PRO A 9 2.11 0.70 18.99
C PRO A 9 2.67 1.27 17.69
N THR A 10 3.15 0.38 16.82
CA THR A 10 3.47 0.71 15.44
C THR A 10 2.26 1.46 14.94
N ARG A 11 2.38 2.78 14.76
CA ARG A 11 1.34 3.58 14.11
C ARG A 11 1.05 2.83 12.83
N ASN A 12 -0.17 2.29 12.70
CA ASN A 12 -0.64 1.76 11.43
C ASN A 12 -0.55 2.94 10.47
N PHE A 13 0.53 2.96 9.68
CA PHE A 13 0.70 3.91 8.60
C PHE A 13 -0.56 3.77 7.75
N LYS A 14 -1.42 4.80 7.76
CA LYS A 14 -2.61 4.88 6.91
C LYS A 14 -2.17 5.50 5.57
N PRO A 15 -1.77 4.74 4.54
CA PRO A 15 -1.92 5.24 3.19
C PRO A 15 -3.42 5.28 2.91
N SER A 16 -3.93 6.45 2.54
CA SER A 16 -5.28 6.56 2.00
C SER A 16 -5.43 5.57 0.82
N HIS A 17 -6.36 4.63 0.94
CA HIS A 17 -6.81 3.71 -0.11
C HIS A 17 -5.81 2.63 -0.55
N ASN A 18 -5.88 1.45 0.09
CA ASN A 18 -5.31 0.19 -0.39
C ASN A 18 -6.11 -0.48 -1.53
N LYS A 19 -6.78 0.31 -2.38
CA LYS A 19 -7.01 -0.12 -3.76
C LYS A 19 -5.65 -0.09 -4.44
N SER A 20 -5.30 -1.11 -5.24
CA SER A 20 -4.00 -1.26 -5.90
C SER A 20 -3.41 0.12 -6.24
N ARG A 21 -2.15 0.36 -5.87
CA ARG A 21 -1.52 1.69 -5.98
C ARG A 21 -1.68 2.34 -7.38
N ILE A 22 -1.98 1.52 -8.39
CA ILE A 22 -2.27 1.99 -9.74
C ILE A 22 -3.77 2.21 -10.02
N ASP A 23 -4.70 1.53 -9.37
CA ASP A 23 -6.14 1.59 -9.68
C ASP A 23 -6.92 2.73 -9.00
N SER A 24 -6.41 3.35 -7.95
CA SER A 24 -7.13 4.45 -7.27
C SER A 24 -6.65 5.86 -7.63
N LYS A 25 -5.35 6.07 -7.83
CA LYS A 25 -4.78 7.42 -8.09
C LYS A 25 -4.01 7.57 -9.41
N ASN A 26 -3.51 6.47 -9.98
CA ASN A 26 -2.84 6.49 -11.29
C ASN A 26 -3.73 6.04 -12.44
N ARG A 27 -5.05 6.12 -12.29
CA ARG A 27 -5.97 5.95 -13.44
C ARG A 27 -5.61 6.88 -14.58
N HIS A 28 -5.00 8.03 -14.35
CA HIS A 28 -4.53 8.89 -15.43
C HIS A 28 -3.22 8.38 -16.06
N LEU A 29 -2.26 7.83 -15.32
CA LEU A 29 -1.07 7.24 -15.96
C LEU A 29 -1.36 5.90 -16.69
N ALA A 30 -2.42 5.19 -16.31
CA ALA A 30 -2.87 3.95 -16.97
C ALA A 30 -4.04 4.13 -17.97
N LYS A 31 -4.85 5.21 -17.88
CA LYS A 31 -5.93 5.53 -18.83
C LYS A 31 -5.65 6.75 -19.71
N ALA A 32 -4.88 7.73 -19.26
CA ALA A 32 -4.51 8.90 -20.06
C ALA A 32 -3.21 8.61 -20.81
N ASN A 33 -3.38 8.10 -22.04
CA ASN A 33 -2.65 8.58 -23.22
C ASN A 33 -2.92 7.79 -24.51
N TYR A 34 -3.81 6.80 -24.51
CA TYR A 34 -4.25 6.19 -25.79
C TYR A 34 -5.67 6.59 -26.23
N LEU A 35 -6.61 6.88 -25.34
CA LEU A 35 -7.95 7.35 -25.76
C LEU A 35 -7.98 8.83 -26.19
N ASP A 36 -7.21 9.72 -25.55
CA ASP A 36 -7.26 11.16 -25.84
C ASP A 36 -6.45 11.58 -27.07
N ILE A 37 -5.51 10.76 -27.53
CA ILE A 37 -4.71 11.03 -28.73
C ILE A 37 -5.47 10.61 -30.00
N GLU A 38 -6.24 9.52 -29.97
CA GLU A 38 -7.14 9.17 -31.08
C GLU A 38 -8.22 10.24 -31.30
N GLN A 39 -8.74 10.87 -30.24
CA GLN A 39 -9.72 11.95 -30.39
C GLN A 39 -9.11 13.26 -30.93
N LYS A 40 -7.85 13.57 -30.58
CA LYS A 40 -7.15 14.75 -31.12
C LYS A 40 -6.67 14.52 -32.55
N GLN A 41 -6.13 13.34 -32.89
CA GLN A 41 -5.77 12.98 -34.25
C GLN A 41 -6.99 12.86 -35.16
N ASN A 42 -8.13 12.35 -34.67
CA ASN A 42 -9.38 12.35 -35.45
C ASN A 42 -9.96 13.75 -35.64
N MET A 43 -9.76 14.69 -34.71
CA MET A 43 -10.15 16.10 -34.93
C MET A 43 -9.20 16.83 -35.90
N GLU A 44 -7.90 16.60 -35.85
CA GLU A 44 -6.94 17.19 -36.79
C GLU A 44 -7.10 16.63 -38.22
N VAL A 45 -7.34 15.32 -38.36
CA VAL A 45 -7.63 14.67 -39.65
C VAL A 45 -8.97 15.13 -40.23
N VAL A 46 -10.00 15.37 -39.41
CA VAL A 46 -11.29 15.92 -39.90
C VAL A 46 -11.16 17.39 -40.33
N VAL A 47 -10.27 18.18 -39.71
CA VAL A 47 -10.01 19.57 -40.11
C VAL A 47 -9.14 19.67 -41.37
N GLU A 48 -8.20 18.74 -41.57
CA GLU A 48 -7.42 18.63 -42.83
C GLU A 48 -8.27 18.09 -43.98
N ASP A 49 -9.11 17.08 -43.75
CA ASP A 49 -9.97 16.49 -44.77
C ASP A 49 -11.13 17.44 -45.18
N GLN A 50 -11.53 18.36 -44.28
CA GLN A 50 -12.42 19.49 -44.63
C GLN A 50 -11.70 20.61 -45.39
N LYS A 51 -10.43 20.90 -45.08
CA LYS A 51 -9.62 21.87 -45.85
C LYS A 51 -9.31 21.35 -47.26
N GLU A 52 -9.04 20.06 -47.44
CA GLU A 52 -8.83 19.46 -48.76
C GLU A 52 -10.13 19.38 -49.59
N LYS A 53 -11.28 19.13 -48.96
CA LYS A 53 -12.59 19.22 -49.64
C LYS A 53 -12.95 20.65 -50.05
N ILE A 54 -12.58 21.66 -49.26
CA ILE A 54 -12.78 23.08 -49.63
C ILE A 54 -11.81 23.51 -50.75
N LEU A 55 -10.60 22.92 -50.82
CA LEU A 55 -9.62 23.19 -51.89
C LEU A 55 -9.96 22.47 -53.22
N GLN A 56 -10.71 21.36 -53.18
CA GLN A 56 -11.19 20.70 -54.40
C GLN A 56 -12.49 21.31 -54.98
N ILE A 57 -13.29 22.00 -54.15
CA ILE A 57 -14.51 22.70 -54.60
C ILE A 57 -14.18 24.04 -55.28
N THR A 58 -12.97 24.59 -55.10
CA THR A 58 -12.53 25.87 -55.69
C THR A 58 -12.00 25.77 -57.14
N LYS A 59 -12.04 24.60 -57.80
CA LYS A 59 -11.57 24.41 -59.19
C LYS A 59 -12.65 24.18 -60.26
N ARG A 60 -13.92 24.53 -60.00
CA ARG A 60 -14.96 24.52 -61.05
C ARG A 60 -15.78 25.81 -61.03
N SER A 61 -15.32 26.81 -61.76
CA SER A 61 -16.16 27.92 -62.23
C SER A 61 -17.16 27.43 -63.27
N PRO A 62 -18.38 27.97 -63.30
CA PRO A 62 -18.65 28.92 -64.39
C PRO A 62 -19.50 30.16 -64.00
N LYS A 63 -19.11 31.25 -64.64
CA LYS A 63 -19.92 32.37 -65.18
C LYS A 63 -20.81 33.20 -64.23
N ILE A 64 -20.27 34.41 -64.02
CA ILE A 64 -20.85 35.68 -63.62
C ILE A 64 -22.22 35.97 -64.25
N ASN A 65 -23.19 36.42 -63.44
CA ASN A 65 -24.11 37.47 -63.85
C ASN A 65 -24.47 38.39 -62.67
N LYS A 66 -24.54 39.68 -62.98
CA LYS A 66 -24.64 40.86 -62.11
C LYS A 66 -25.98 40.94 -61.35
N GLY A 67 -25.99 41.57 -60.17
CA GLY A 67 -27.18 42.27 -59.68
C GLY A 67 -27.32 42.46 -58.16
N GLN A 68 -27.04 43.68 -57.73
CA GLN A 68 -27.68 44.43 -56.63
C GLN A 68 -27.34 44.16 -55.15
N GLN A 69 -26.73 45.21 -54.59
CA GLN A 69 -26.67 45.63 -53.19
C GLN A 69 -28.06 45.68 -52.54
N VAL A 70 -28.13 45.46 -51.21
CA VAL A 70 -28.66 46.44 -50.22
C VAL A 70 -28.16 46.04 -48.83
N GLU A 71 -27.60 47.03 -48.12
CA GLU A 71 -27.20 47.02 -46.71
C GLU A 71 -28.42 47.06 -45.77
N GLY A 72 -28.28 46.54 -44.54
CA GLY A 72 -29.29 46.76 -43.50
C GLY A 72 -28.89 46.19 -42.15
N LYS A 73 -28.27 47.03 -41.31
CA LYS A 73 -28.00 46.81 -39.88
C LYS A 73 -29.30 46.76 -39.07
N THR A 74 -29.28 46.02 -37.94
CA THR A 74 -29.55 46.46 -36.54
C THR A 74 -30.40 45.50 -35.69
N ASN A 75 -29.80 45.14 -34.54
CA ASN A 75 -30.30 45.14 -33.16
C ASN A 75 -31.48 44.26 -32.69
N ASN A 76 -31.15 43.44 -31.67
CA ASN A 76 -31.79 43.20 -30.36
C ASN A 76 -33.32 43.31 -30.21
N VAL A 77 -33.95 42.25 -29.66
CA VAL A 77 -34.86 42.29 -28.49
C VAL A 77 -34.92 40.91 -27.80
N GLU A 78 -34.97 40.93 -26.46
CA GLU A 78 -35.06 39.84 -25.50
C GLU A 78 -36.42 39.11 -25.42
N ASN A 79 -36.39 37.90 -24.83
CA ASN A 79 -37.35 37.25 -23.93
C ASN A 79 -38.87 37.26 -24.22
N ILE A 80 -39.50 36.06 -24.15
CA ILE A 80 -40.43 35.66 -23.07
C ILE A 80 -40.95 34.23 -23.33
N LEU A 81 -41.07 33.49 -22.22
CA LEU A 81 -41.67 32.17 -22.00
C LEU A 81 -43.09 32.00 -22.58
N GLN A 82 -43.48 30.75 -22.90
CA GLN A 82 -44.54 29.99 -22.20
C GLN A 82 -45.06 28.76 -23.01
N LYS A 83 -45.09 27.58 -22.37
CA LYS A 83 -46.07 26.48 -22.56
C LYS A 83 -47.49 27.01 -22.22
N PRO A 84 -48.66 26.34 -22.47
CA PRO A 84 -48.99 24.90 -22.60
C PRO A 84 -50.16 24.69 -23.65
N PRO A 85 -51.24 23.84 -23.55
CA PRO A 85 -51.60 22.69 -22.67
C PRO A 85 -52.36 21.47 -23.32
N CYS A 86 -52.56 20.42 -22.49
CA CYS A 86 -53.69 19.46 -22.35
C CYS A 86 -54.19 18.61 -23.55
N GLY A 87 -54.66 17.35 -23.42
CA GLY A 87 -55.20 16.62 -22.28
C GLY A 87 -55.50 15.12 -22.55
N LYS A 88 -56.21 14.51 -21.58
CA LYS A 88 -56.30 13.10 -21.15
C LYS A 88 -57.12 12.13 -22.06
N ARG A 89 -56.77 10.83 -22.11
CA ARG A 89 -57.49 9.67 -21.49
C ARG A 89 -57.03 8.27 -21.99
N ASN A 90 -57.06 7.32 -21.04
CA ASN A 90 -56.83 5.86 -21.06
C ASN A 90 -57.33 5.03 -22.27
N LYS A 91 -56.55 3.98 -22.65
CA LYS A 91 -56.89 2.54 -22.41
C LYS A 91 -55.84 1.56 -22.97
N ARG A 92 -55.74 0.42 -22.29
CA ARG A 92 -54.96 -0.81 -22.56
C ARG A 92 -55.01 -1.28 -24.03
N LYS A 93 -53.87 -1.73 -24.58
CA LYS A 93 -53.66 -3.10 -25.11
C LYS A 93 -52.26 -3.27 -25.74
N THR A 94 -51.72 -4.45 -25.46
CA THR A 94 -50.72 -5.23 -26.19
C THR A 94 -50.61 -4.96 -27.70
N SER A 95 -49.38 -4.84 -28.22
CA SER A 95 -48.92 -5.47 -29.49
C SER A 95 -47.73 -4.71 -30.11
N LYS A 96 -46.65 -5.47 -30.33
CA LYS A 96 -45.71 -5.50 -31.47
C LYS A 96 -45.55 -4.28 -32.42
N ARG A 97 -44.26 -4.11 -32.77
CA ARG A 97 -43.62 -3.58 -34.01
C ARG A 97 -43.51 -2.05 -34.15
N SER A 98 -42.29 -1.55 -34.28
CA SER A 98 -41.67 -1.39 -35.60
C SER A 98 -40.27 -0.78 -35.52
N SER A 99 -39.31 -1.52 -36.05
CA SER A 99 -38.01 -1.04 -36.52
C SER A 99 -38.11 -0.81 -38.02
N LEU A 100 -37.53 0.27 -38.53
CA LEU A 100 -37.08 0.45 -39.91
C LEU A 100 -35.81 1.32 -39.82
N SER A 101 -34.58 0.81 -39.91
CA SER A 101 -33.86 0.04 -40.94
C SER A 101 -33.47 0.86 -42.18
N TYR A 102 -32.17 1.15 -42.30
CA TYR A 102 -31.42 1.08 -43.56
C TYR A 102 -30.19 0.20 -43.27
N LEU A 103 -30.23 -1.09 -43.60
CA LEU A 103 -29.74 -1.72 -44.84
C LEU A 103 -28.21 -1.74 -44.97
N LEU A 104 -27.58 -2.77 -44.38
CA LEU A 104 -26.38 -3.38 -44.93
C LEU A 104 -26.63 -4.90 -45.02
N LYS A 105 -26.53 -5.39 -46.26
CA LYS A 105 -26.83 -6.76 -46.69
C LYS A 105 -25.86 -7.75 -46.05
N GLU A 106 -26.41 -8.71 -45.31
CA GLU A 106 -25.79 -10.02 -45.12
C GLU A 106 -25.78 -10.80 -46.44
N LYS A 107 -24.64 -11.41 -46.76
CA LYS A 107 -24.63 -12.69 -47.47
C LYS A 107 -24.20 -13.75 -46.48
N ASN A 108 -25.19 -14.53 -46.04
CA ASN A 108 -25.05 -15.68 -45.18
C ASN A 108 -24.31 -16.84 -45.89
N SER A 109 -23.35 -17.44 -45.19
CA SER A 109 -23.11 -18.89 -45.29
C SER A 109 -23.12 -19.48 -43.88
N LYS A 110 -24.06 -20.42 -43.68
CA LYS A 110 -24.40 -21.12 -42.45
C LYS A 110 -23.18 -21.76 -41.79
N ILE A 111 -23.02 -21.58 -40.48
CA ILE A 111 -22.21 -22.47 -39.64
C ILE A 111 -23.18 -23.33 -38.83
N ALA A 112 -23.11 -24.63 -39.08
CA ALA A 112 -23.76 -25.67 -38.32
C ALA A 112 -23.15 -25.77 -36.92
N THR A 113 -24.00 -26.07 -35.95
CA THR A 113 -23.61 -26.56 -34.64
C THR A 113 -22.84 -27.88 -34.76
N SER A 114 -21.59 -27.90 -34.31
CA SER A 114 -20.91 -29.14 -33.90
C SER A 114 -19.98 -28.88 -32.72
N SER A 115 -20.28 -29.60 -31.66
CA SER A 115 -19.44 -29.93 -30.52
C SER A 115 -18.06 -30.47 -30.93
N GLY A 116 -17.04 -30.11 -30.16
CA GLY A 116 -15.84 -30.92 -29.95
C GLY A 116 -14.78 -30.85 -31.04
N GLY A 117 -13.65 -30.21 -30.70
CA GLY A 117 -12.33 -30.42 -31.29
C GLY A 117 -12.16 -29.98 -32.74
N ASP A 118 -11.55 -28.82 -32.95
CA ASP A 118 -10.63 -28.67 -34.09
C ASP A 118 -9.57 -27.58 -33.81
N VAL A 119 -8.35 -27.98 -34.10
CA VAL A 119 -7.07 -27.29 -33.93
C VAL A 119 -6.80 -26.41 -35.17
N ASP A 120 -6.04 -25.34 -34.99
CA ASP A 120 -5.29 -24.58 -36.02
C ASP A 120 -5.94 -24.41 -37.39
N LYS A 121 -6.46 -23.21 -37.65
CA LYS A 121 -6.34 -22.51 -38.96
C LYS A 121 -6.93 -21.12 -38.87
N GLY A 122 -6.11 -20.20 -38.34
CA GLY A 122 -6.41 -18.77 -38.28
C GLY A 122 -5.32 -17.95 -37.58
N SER A 123 -4.10 -18.51 -37.45
CA SER A 123 -2.99 -17.95 -36.65
C SER A 123 -2.37 -16.67 -37.21
N ASP A 124 -2.64 -16.34 -38.48
CA ASP A 124 -1.89 -15.32 -39.22
C ASP A 124 -2.69 -14.03 -39.47
N ASN A 125 -3.87 -13.86 -38.84
CA ASN A 125 -4.61 -12.61 -38.96
C ASN A 125 -4.05 -11.57 -37.97
N PRO A 126 -3.36 -10.51 -38.43
CA PRO A 126 -2.73 -9.52 -37.55
C PRO A 126 -3.73 -8.73 -36.70
N ASP A 127 -5.01 -8.65 -37.11
CA ASP A 127 -6.05 -7.90 -36.39
C ASP A 127 -6.71 -8.72 -35.26
N LEU A 128 -6.49 -10.04 -35.22
CA LEU A 128 -7.12 -10.91 -34.24
C LEU A 128 -6.63 -10.63 -32.81
N GLY A 129 -5.32 -10.44 -32.63
CA GLY A 129 -4.72 -10.10 -31.34
C GLY A 129 -5.29 -8.83 -30.71
N PRO A 130 -5.25 -7.67 -31.40
CA PRO A 130 -5.82 -6.42 -30.91
C PRO A 130 -7.32 -6.50 -30.61
N TYR A 131 -8.09 -7.17 -31.47
CA TYR A 131 -9.54 -7.35 -31.26
C TYR A 131 -9.83 -8.15 -29.99
N LEU A 132 -9.12 -9.26 -29.77
CA LEU A 132 -9.29 -10.10 -28.58
C LEU A 132 -8.86 -9.37 -27.31
N LEU A 133 -7.78 -8.59 -27.36
CA LEU A 133 -7.34 -7.76 -26.24
C LEU A 133 -8.38 -6.70 -25.87
N LYS A 134 -8.94 -6.00 -26.87
CA LYS A 134 -10.02 -5.03 -26.64
C LYS A 134 -11.23 -5.70 -25.98
N LYS A 135 -11.65 -6.85 -26.48
CA LYS A 135 -12.76 -7.62 -25.91
C LYS A 135 -12.49 -8.03 -24.45
N ALA A 136 -11.28 -8.45 -24.12
CA ALA A 136 -10.89 -8.78 -22.75
C ALA A 136 -11.01 -7.56 -21.81
N ARG A 137 -10.56 -6.38 -22.27
CA ARG A 137 -10.65 -5.12 -21.52
C ARG A 137 -12.08 -4.65 -21.32
N ASP A 138 -12.92 -4.80 -22.33
CA ASP A 138 -14.33 -4.42 -22.27
C ASP A 138 -15.08 -5.28 -21.23
N ILE A 139 -14.82 -6.58 -21.17
CA ILE A 139 -15.40 -7.51 -20.18
C ILE A 139 -15.04 -7.10 -18.74
N ILE A 140 -13.77 -6.78 -18.49
CA ILE A 140 -13.33 -6.27 -17.17
C ILE A 140 -14.01 -4.94 -16.85
N SER A 141 -14.11 -4.05 -17.83
CA SER A 141 -14.73 -2.72 -17.65
C SER A 141 -16.24 -2.81 -17.36
N SER A 142 -16.93 -3.83 -17.89
CA SER A 142 -18.33 -4.10 -17.59
C SER A 142 -18.55 -4.83 -16.26
N GLY A 143 -17.49 -5.21 -15.55
CA GLY A 143 -17.59 -6.02 -14.31
C GLY A 143 -18.09 -7.44 -14.56
N ASP A 144 -17.95 -7.94 -15.78
CA ASP A 144 -18.37 -9.28 -16.20
C ASP A 144 -17.27 -10.32 -15.85
N ASN A 145 -17.51 -11.60 -16.12
CA ASN A 145 -16.69 -12.72 -15.66
C ASN A 145 -15.18 -12.57 -15.99
N GLN A 146 -14.36 -12.44 -14.94
CA GLN A 146 -12.90 -12.31 -15.01
C GLN A 146 -12.21 -13.49 -15.70
N GLU A 147 -12.73 -14.71 -15.57
CA GLU A 147 -12.17 -15.90 -16.22
C GLU A 147 -12.28 -15.81 -17.74
N ARG A 148 -13.41 -15.27 -18.24
CA ARG A 148 -13.61 -15.06 -19.68
C ARG A 148 -12.66 -14.00 -20.22
N ALA A 149 -12.47 -12.91 -19.49
CA ALA A 149 -11.50 -11.89 -19.87
C ALA A 149 -10.08 -12.48 -19.93
N PHE A 150 -9.72 -13.34 -18.97
CA PHE A 150 -8.44 -14.03 -18.94
C PHE A 150 -8.25 -14.95 -20.15
N GLU A 151 -9.26 -15.74 -20.51
CA GLU A 151 -9.22 -16.58 -21.71
C GLU A 151 -9.02 -15.76 -22.99
N PHE A 152 -9.74 -14.66 -23.16
CA PHE A 152 -9.58 -13.80 -24.33
C PHE A 152 -8.18 -13.19 -24.39
N ALA A 153 -7.62 -12.78 -23.26
CA ALA A 153 -6.26 -12.26 -23.18
C ALA A 153 -5.20 -13.33 -23.51
N LEU A 154 -5.36 -14.58 -23.05
CA LEU A 154 -4.46 -15.68 -23.43
C LEU A 154 -4.52 -15.99 -24.93
N ARG A 155 -5.71 -15.93 -25.54
CA ARG A 155 -5.87 -16.10 -27.00
C ARG A 155 -5.24 -14.92 -27.75
N ALA A 156 -5.37 -13.69 -27.24
CA ALA A 156 -4.71 -12.52 -27.81
C ALA A 156 -3.18 -12.68 -27.78
N LYS A 157 -2.61 -13.09 -26.64
CA LYS A 157 -1.17 -13.37 -26.48
C LYS A 157 -0.66 -14.36 -27.53
N LYS A 158 -1.33 -15.51 -27.70
CA LYS A 158 -0.97 -16.49 -28.72
C LYS A 158 -1.02 -15.92 -30.13
N SER A 159 -2.06 -15.13 -30.44
CA SER A 159 -2.19 -14.48 -31.76
C SER A 159 -1.03 -13.52 -32.03
N PHE A 160 -0.61 -12.74 -31.03
CA PHE A 160 0.55 -11.86 -31.16
C PHE A 160 1.86 -12.62 -31.34
N GLU A 161 2.04 -13.76 -30.66
CA GLU A 161 3.24 -14.60 -30.78
C GLU A 161 3.34 -15.31 -32.14
N SER A 162 2.20 -15.67 -32.75
CA SER A 162 2.16 -16.26 -34.09
C SER A 162 2.44 -15.25 -35.21
N CYS A 163 2.13 -13.97 -34.98
CA CYS A 163 2.46 -12.90 -35.92
C CYS A 163 3.92 -12.50 -35.72
N GLY A 164 4.85 -13.03 -36.53
CA GLY A 164 6.29 -12.70 -36.44
C GLY A 164 6.60 -11.23 -36.77
N TYR A 165 6.38 -10.31 -35.82
CA TYR A 165 6.60 -8.88 -36.01
C TYR A 165 8.09 -8.54 -36.10
N GLU A 166 8.51 -7.87 -37.17
CA GLU A 166 9.89 -7.36 -37.32
C GLU A 166 10.17 -6.13 -36.44
N LYS A 167 9.12 -5.40 -36.03
CA LYS A 167 9.20 -4.21 -35.17
C LYS A 167 8.52 -4.47 -33.83
N PRO A 168 8.94 -3.80 -32.75
CA PRO A 168 8.32 -4.00 -31.45
C PRO A 168 6.84 -3.62 -31.45
N ASN A 169 5.98 -4.56 -31.08
CA ASN A 169 4.53 -4.39 -31.06
C ASN A 169 4.05 -3.95 -29.66
N LEU A 170 3.54 -2.73 -29.55
CA LEU A 170 3.06 -2.18 -28.27
C LEU A 170 1.73 -2.79 -27.82
N ASP A 171 0.87 -3.24 -28.73
CA ASP A 171 -0.38 -3.94 -28.36
C ASP A 171 -0.08 -5.30 -27.72
N TYR A 172 1.00 -5.97 -28.17
CA TYR A 172 1.49 -7.17 -27.52
C TYR A 172 1.99 -6.87 -26.10
N VAL A 173 2.78 -5.81 -25.92
CA VAL A 173 3.23 -5.36 -24.59
C VAL A 173 2.05 -5.07 -23.66
N MET A 174 1.02 -4.40 -24.17
CA MET A 174 -0.22 -4.16 -23.41
C MET A 174 -0.96 -5.45 -23.04
N CYS A 175 -0.97 -6.45 -23.93
CA CYS A 175 -1.52 -7.77 -23.64
C CYS A 175 -0.75 -8.45 -22.49
N LEU A 176 0.58 -8.37 -22.48
CA LEU A 176 1.43 -8.89 -21.42
C LEU A 176 1.15 -8.18 -20.08
N HIS A 177 1.07 -6.85 -20.06
CA HIS A 177 0.69 -6.08 -18.86
C HIS A 177 -0.69 -6.48 -18.31
N PHE A 178 -1.66 -6.69 -19.21
CA PHE A 178 -3.00 -7.10 -18.84
C PHE A 178 -3.01 -8.50 -18.21
N LEU A 179 -2.35 -9.47 -18.85
CA LEU A 179 -2.21 -10.82 -18.31
C LEU A 179 -1.45 -10.83 -16.97
N ALA A 180 -0.37 -10.06 -16.86
CA ALA A 180 0.37 -9.92 -15.61
C ALA A 180 -0.54 -9.40 -14.49
N SER A 181 -1.36 -8.38 -14.76
CA SER A 181 -2.32 -7.84 -13.78
C SER A 181 -3.35 -8.89 -13.34
N MET A 182 -3.83 -9.73 -14.26
CA MET A 182 -4.74 -10.82 -13.92
C MET A 182 -4.07 -11.89 -13.05
N HIS A 183 -2.83 -12.28 -13.38
CA HIS A 183 -2.02 -13.18 -12.55
C HIS A 183 -1.72 -12.59 -11.17
N CYS A 184 -1.48 -11.28 -11.05
CA CYS A 184 -1.34 -10.62 -9.75
C CYS A 184 -2.61 -10.74 -8.91
N ASN A 185 -3.78 -10.53 -9.52
CA ASN A 185 -5.07 -10.66 -8.81
C ASN A 185 -5.31 -12.08 -8.30
N THR A 186 -4.79 -13.10 -8.99
CA THR A 186 -4.85 -14.51 -8.56
C THR A 186 -3.64 -14.94 -7.71
N CYS A 187 -2.78 -13.99 -7.28
CA CYS A 187 -1.55 -14.22 -6.51
C CYS A 187 -0.51 -15.12 -7.20
N GLN A 188 -0.56 -15.25 -8.52
CA GLN A 188 0.39 -15.97 -9.37
C GLN A 188 1.55 -15.05 -9.76
N TYR A 189 2.34 -14.64 -8.76
CA TYR A 189 3.37 -13.60 -8.96
C TYR A 189 4.52 -14.03 -9.88
N LYS A 190 4.89 -15.31 -9.91
CA LYS A 190 5.98 -15.80 -10.75
C LYS A 190 5.65 -15.66 -12.23
N GLU A 191 4.44 -16.03 -12.60
CA GLU A 191 3.90 -15.88 -13.95
C GLU A 191 3.80 -14.41 -14.34
N ALA A 192 3.32 -13.56 -13.43
CA ALA A 192 3.22 -12.12 -13.65
C ALA A 192 4.60 -11.47 -13.87
N ILE A 193 5.63 -11.85 -13.08
CA ILE A 193 7.00 -11.36 -13.24
C ILE A 193 7.54 -11.74 -14.61
N SER A 194 7.43 -13.02 -15.01
CA SER A 194 7.93 -13.48 -16.31
C SER A 194 7.29 -12.71 -17.49
N LEU A 195 5.98 -12.44 -17.41
CA LEU A 195 5.28 -11.64 -18.41
C LEU A 195 5.77 -10.19 -18.45
N LEU A 196 6.03 -9.59 -17.29
CA LEU A 196 6.51 -8.22 -17.21
C LEU A 196 7.98 -8.07 -17.63
N GLU A 197 8.85 -9.01 -17.28
CA GLU A 197 10.23 -9.06 -17.75
C GLU A 197 10.28 -9.12 -19.28
N HIS A 198 9.44 -9.95 -19.89
CA HIS A 198 9.33 -9.97 -21.34
C HIS A 198 8.78 -8.65 -21.90
N SER A 199 7.80 -8.03 -21.22
CA SER A 199 7.17 -6.78 -21.66
C SER A 199 8.11 -5.58 -21.67
N ILE A 200 9.14 -5.54 -20.80
CA ILE A 200 10.09 -4.41 -20.72
C ILE A 200 11.23 -4.52 -21.73
N GLU A 201 11.45 -5.70 -22.31
CA GLU A 201 12.48 -5.95 -23.34
C GLU A 201 12.00 -5.52 -24.73
N ILE A 202 10.70 -5.63 -25.01
CA ILE A 202 10.13 -5.34 -26.33
C ILE A 202 10.29 -3.85 -26.70
N PRO A 203 9.87 -2.86 -25.87
CA PRO A 203 9.92 -1.46 -26.25
C PRO A 203 11.35 -0.89 -26.29
N LYS A 204 11.69 -0.19 -27.38
CA LYS A 204 12.95 0.53 -27.53
C LYS A 204 12.73 2.04 -27.36
N ILE A 205 13.38 2.64 -26.36
CA ILE A 205 13.19 4.05 -25.97
C ILE A 205 13.47 5.01 -27.14
N GLU A 206 14.43 4.66 -28.01
CA GLU A 206 14.81 5.43 -29.21
C GLU A 206 13.69 5.56 -30.25
N LEU A 207 12.69 4.66 -30.24
CA LEU A 207 11.56 4.67 -31.17
C LEU A 207 10.46 5.66 -30.79
N GLY A 208 10.62 6.41 -29.69
CA GLY A 208 9.76 7.52 -29.29
C GLY A 208 9.06 7.33 -27.95
N GLN A 209 8.26 8.34 -27.58
CA GLN A 209 7.65 8.47 -26.25
C GLN A 209 6.76 7.28 -25.87
N ASN A 210 6.04 6.69 -26.84
CA ASN A 210 5.14 5.56 -26.58
C ASN A 210 5.89 4.30 -26.15
N HIS A 211 7.06 4.02 -26.77
CA HIS A 211 7.89 2.89 -26.36
C HIS A 211 8.49 3.12 -24.96
N ALA A 212 8.94 4.34 -24.68
CA ALA A 212 9.47 4.66 -23.38
C ALA A 212 8.39 4.58 -22.28
N LEU A 213 7.17 5.04 -22.56
CA LEU A 213 6.02 4.90 -21.66
C LEU A 213 5.65 3.44 -21.42
N ALA A 214 5.63 2.61 -22.46
CA ALA A 214 5.34 1.18 -22.32
C ALA A 214 6.37 0.50 -21.40
N LYS A 215 7.67 0.80 -21.59
CA LYS A 215 8.74 0.28 -20.73
C LYS A 215 8.63 0.80 -19.29
N PHE A 216 8.36 2.10 -19.12
CA PHE A 216 8.10 2.72 -17.82
C PHE A 216 6.99 1.99 -17.05
N VAL A 217 5.84 1.76 -17.68
CA VAL A 217 4.70 1.06 -17.04
C VAL A 217 5.09 -0.35 -16.64
N GLY A 218 5.81 -1.09 -17.49
CA GLY A 218 6.28 -2.43 -17.17
C GLY A 218 7.21 -2.43 -15.95
N CYS A 219 8.16 -1.49 -15.87
CA CYS A 219 9.06 -1.34 -14.71
C CYS A 219 8.29 -0.99 -13.42
N MET A 220 7.33 -0.06 -13.48
CA MET A 220 6.52 0.32 -12.31
C MET A 220 5.71 -0.87 -11.78
N ARG A 221 5.06 -1.62 -12.67
CA ARG A 221 4.28 -2.81 -12.32
C ARG A 221 5.15 -3.91 -11.72
N LEU A 222 6.34 -4.11 -12.27
CA LEU A 222 7.28 -5.12 -11.78
C LEU A 222 7.82 -4.72 -10.40
N GLY A 223 8.09 -3.43 -10.19
CA GLY A 223 8.39 -2.87 -8.87
C GLY A 223 7.27 -3.10 -7.84
N ASP A 224 6.01 -2.90 -8.22
CA ASP A 224 4.87 -3.16 -7.34
C ASP A 224 4.75 -4.64 -6.96
N ILE A 225 4.97 -5.56 -7.89
CA ILE A 225 4.91 -7.00 -7.61
C ILE A 225 6.01 -7.40 -6.63
N TYR A 226 7.24 -6.93 -6.85
CA TYR A 226 8.32 -7.18 -5.91
C TYR A 226 8.01 -6.60 -4.52
N ALA A 227 7.45 -5.38 -4.44
CA ALA A 227 7.01 -4.81 -3.17
C ALA A 227 5.93 -5.68 -2.49
N MET A 228 4.93 -6.17 -3.23
CA MET A 228 3.90 -7.06 -2.70
C MET A 228 4.45 -8.40 -2.20
N MET A 229 5.54 -8.89 -2.81
CA MET A 229 6.24 -10.11 -2.40
C MET A 229 7.27 -9.89 -1.29
N GLY A 230 7.49 -8.65 -0.83
CA GLY A 230 8.51 -8.31 0.17
C GLY A 230 9.94 -8.22 -0.38
N HIS A 231 10.12 -8.28 -1.70
CA HIS A 231 11.39 -8.08 -2.40
C HIS A 231 11.69 -6.58 -2.55
N ILE A 232 12.04 -5.93 -1.44
CA ILE A 232 12.16 -4.46 -1.37
C ILE A 232 13.32 -3.93 -2.23
N GLU A 233 14.47 -4.60 -2.22
CA GLU A 233 15.64 -4.19 -3.00
C GLU A 233 15.34 -4.23 -4.51
N GLU A 234 14.80 -5.36 -4.99
CA GLU A 234 14.43 -5.54 -6.39
C GLU A 234 13.30 -4.58 -6.80
N SER A 235 12.37 -4.27 -5.89
CA SER A 235 11.32 -3.27 -6.12
C SER A 235 11.92 -1.88 -6.41
N PHE A 236 12.86 -1.44 -5.56
CA PHE A 236 13.50 -0.13 -5.71
C PHE A 236 14.37 -0.01 -6.95
N ASP A 237 15.07 -1.07 -7.34
CA ASP A 237 15.83 -1.07 -8.59
C ASP A 237 14.92 -0.84 -9.81
N ARG A 238 13.72 -1.41 -9.80
CA ARG A 238 12.74 -1.23 -10.88
C ARG A 238 12.11 0.16 -10.87
N TYR A 239 11.84 0.71 -9.70
CA TYR A 239 11.37 2.10 -9.59
C TYR A 239 12.45 3.11 -10.01
N LYS A 240 13.73 2.88 -9.71
CA LYS A 240 14.83 3.73 -10.19
C LYS A 240 14.92 3.73 -11.72
N VAL A 241 14.87 2.55 -12.34
CA VAL A 241 14.83 2.45 -13.81
C VAL A 241 13.62 3.20 -14.39
N ALA A 242 12.45 3.07 -13.77
CA ALA A 242 11.26 3.78 -14.21
C ALA A 242 11.41 5.31 -14.10
N LEU A 243 11.94 5.81 -12.97
CA LEU A 243 12.22 7.23 -12.77
C LEU A 243 13.20 7.77 -13.83
N ASP A 244 14.27 7.03 -14.14
CA ASP A 244 15.27 7.44 -15.13
C ASP A 244 14.67 7.51 -16.54
N ILE A 245 13.88 6.51 -16.94
CA ILE A 245 13.18 6.52 -18.24
C ILE A 245 12.28 7.75 -18.34
N GLN A 246 11.45 8.00 -17.32
CA GLN A 246 10.50 9.09 -17.37
C GLN A 246 11.18 10.46 -17.34
N LYS A 247 12.26 10.60 -16.55
CA LYS A 247 13.10 11.80 -16.54
C LYS A 247 13.74 12.06 -17.91
N GLN A 248 14.23 11.02 -18.58
CA GLN A 248 14.84 11.15 -19.92
C GLN A 248 13.83 11.61 -20.96
N VAL A 249 12.58 11.12 -20.89
CA VAL A 249 11.57 11.34 -21.92
C VAL A 249 10.81 12.65 -21.72
N LEU A 250 10.50 12.99 -20.47
CA LEU A 250 9.69 14.16 -20.12
C LEU A 250 10.53 15.36 -19.68
N GLY A 251 11.73 15.11 -19.16
CA GLY A 251 12.55 16.11 -18.48
C GLY A 251 12.30 16.14 -16.97
N ASP A 252 13.22 16.77 -16.25
CA ASP A 252 13.26 16.79 -14.78
C ASP A 252 12.32 17.82 -14.13
N LYS A 253 11.68 18.66 -14.95
CA LYS A 253 10.71 19.69 -14.53
C LYS A 253 9.27 19.38 -14.94
N ASP A 254 9.02 18.25 -15.60
CA ASP A 254 7.65 17.88 -16.00
C ASP A 254 6.84 17.43 -14.77
N THR A 255 5.59 17.90 -14.67
CA THR A 255 4.71 17.58 -13.53
C THR A 255 4.44 16.08 -13.39
N ARG A 256 4.37 15.34 -14.50
CA ARG A 256 4.16 13.87 -14.50
C ARG A 256 5.37 13.13 -13.93
N PHE A 257 6.57 13.67 -14.11
CA PHE A 257 7.76 13.13 -13.44
C PHE A 257 7.68 13.37 -11.93
N GLY A 258 7.21 14.55 -11.50
CA GLY A 258 6.92 14.83 -10.09
C GLY A 258 5.89 13.87 -9.47
N GLU A 259 4.84 13.51 -10.21
CA GLU A 259 3.85 12.51 -9.76
C GLU A 259 4.46 11.13 -9.53
N THR A 260 5.37 10.71 -10.40
CA THR A 260 6.13 9.47 -10.21
C THR A 260 7.10 9.56 -9.04
N CYS A 261 7.76 10.71 -8.83
CA CYS A 261 8.55 10.92 -7.63
C CYS A 261 7.69 10.75 -6.36
N ARG A 262 6.48 11.32 -6.30
CA ARG A 262 5.55 11.07 -5.19
C ARG A 262 5.26 9.58 -5.05
N TYR A 263 4.89 8.90 -6.13
CA TYR A 263 4.55 7.48 -6.09
C TYR A 263 5.67 6.63 -5.49
N VAL A 264 6.90 6.83 -5.96
CA VAL A 264 8.06 6.08 -5.47
C VAL A 264 8.41 6.50 -4.04
N ALA A 265 8.22 7.78 -3.67
CA ALA A 265 8.36 8.23 -2.28
C ALA A 265 7.37 7.51 -1.35
N GLU A 266 6.11 7.31 -1.75
CA GLU A 266 5.16 6.50 -0.96
C GLU A 266 5.66 5.07 -0.79
N ALA A 267 6.29 4.47 -1.81
CA ALA A 267 6.87 3.13 -1.71
C ALA A 267 8.01 3.08 -0.70
N TYR A 268 8.91 4.07 -0.72
CA TYR A 268 9.96 4.21 0.29
C TYR A 268 9.40 4.41 1.71
N VAL A 269 8.34 5.21 1.90
CA VAL A 269 7.66 5.35 3.21
C VAL A 269 7.15 4.01 3.72
N GLN A 270 6.55 3.18 2.86
CA GLN A 270 6.07 1.86 3.27
C GLN A 270 7.20 0.89 3.64
N ALA A 271 8.39 1.08 3.08
CA ALA A 271 9.59 0.35 3.45
C ALA A 271 10.34 0.98 4.64
N PHE A 272 9.81 2.05 5.26
CA PHE A 272 10.44 2.80 6.35
C PHE A 272 11.75 3.50 5.97
N GLU A 273 12.00 3.69 4.67
CA GLU A 273 13.16 4.38 4.12
C GLU A 273 12.88 5.89 3.97
N PHE A 274 12.78 6.58 5.11
CA PHE A 274 12.26 7.94 5.16
C PHE A 274 13.16 8.98 4.49
N ASP A 275 14.48 8.77 4.46
CA ASP A 275 15.43 9.72 3.85
C ASP A 275 15.31 9.76 2.33
N GLU A 276 15.20 8.60 1.68
CA GLU A 276 14.98 8.54 0.23
C GLU A 276 13.57 9.00 -0.15
N ALA A 277 12.57 8.66 0.68
CA ALA A 277 11.22 9.18 0.52
C ALA A 277 11.18 10.72 0.56
N GLU A 278 11.90 11.32 1.51
CA GLU A 278 11.98 12.78 1.67
C GLU A 278 12.59 13.44 0.43
N LYS A 279 13.69 12.90 -0.10
CA LYS A 279 14.35 13.41 -1.31
C LYS A 279 13.40 13.43 -2.51
N LEU A 280 12.69 12.34 -2.75
CA LEU A 280 11.76 12.21 -3.86
C LEU A 280 10.52 13.08 -3.67
N CYS A 281 9.95 13.13 -2.47
CA CYS A 281 8.79 13.96 -2.16
C CYS A 281 9.13 15.46 -2.27
N ARG A 282 10.32 15.88 -1.80
CA ARG A 282 10.83 17.24 -1.97
C ARG A 282 10.96 17.60 -3.45
N ARG A 283 11.50 16.68 -4.26
CA ARG A 283 11.61 16.88 -5.70
C ARG A 283 10.24 17.08 -6.36
N ALA A 284 9.22 16.32 -5.97
CA ALA A 284 7.86 16.51 -6.47
C ALA A 284 7.30 17.91 -6.14
N LEU A 285 7.50 18.37 -4.91
CA LEU A 285 7.09 19.71 -4.47
C LEU A 285 7.86 20.83 -5.20
N ASP A 286 9.17 20.67 -5.41
CA ASP A 286 10.01 21.64 -6.12
C ASP A 286 9.58 21.78 -7.60
N ILE A 287 9.26 20.66 -8.26
CA ILE A 287 8.75 20.66 -9.63
C ILE A 287 7.45 21.47 -9.73
N ARG A 288 6.51 21.29 -8.79
CA ARG A 288 5.26 22.08 -8.78
C ARG A 288 5.53 23.57 -8.58
N LYS A 289 6.43 23.89 -7.65
CA LYS A 289 6.79 25.28 -7.35
C LYS A 289 7.38 25.98 -8.57
N VAL A 290 8.29 25.32 -9.29
CA VAL A 290 8.92 25.85 -10.51
C VAL A 290 7.89 26.06 -11.62
N ASN A 291 6.89 25.19 -11.74
CA ASN A 291 5.83 25.31 -12.74
C ASN A 291 4.72 26.30 -12.34
N GLY A 292 4.78 26.91 -11.15
CA GLY A 292 3.78 27.86 -10.68
C GLY A 292 2.38 27.27 -10.58
N CYS A 293 2.27 25.97 -10.28
CA CYS A 293 0.98 25.29 -10.19
C CYS A 293 0.12 25.92 -9.08
N PRO A 294 -1.16 26.22 -9.33
CA PRO A 294 -2.07 26.66 -8.27
C PRO A 294 -2.29 25.53 -7.25
N PRO A 295 -2.77 25.84 -6.03
CA PRO A 295 -3.11 24.84 -5.04
C PRO A 295 -4.03 23.77 -5.62
N SER A 296 -3.56 22.52 -5.65
CA SER A 296 -4.28 21.39 -6.26
C SER A 296 -4.44 20.22 -5.29
N ILE A 297 -5.32 19.28 -5.65
CA ILE A 297 -5.51 18.03 -4.89
C ILE A 297 -4.21 17.22 -4.85
N GLU A 298 -3.43 17.28 -5.92
CA GLU A 298 -2.13 16.62 -6.02
C GLU A 298 -1.05 17.31 -5.17
N GLU A 299 -1.04 18.64 -5.08
CA GLU A 299 -0.16 19.34 -4.12
C GLU A 299 -0.52 18.94 -2.68
N ALA A 300 -1.82 18.89 -2.36
CA ALA A 300 -2.26 18.45 -1.05
C ALA A 300 -1.78 17.02 -0.72
N ALA A 301 -1.79 16.12 -1.71
CA ALA A 301 -1.26 14.77 -1.55
C ALA A 301 0.26 14.75 -1.33
N ASP A 302 1.04 15.54 -2.08
CA ASP A 302 2.49 15.65 -1.92
C ASP A 302 2.84 16.22 -0.53
N ARG A 303 2.15 17.28 -0.11
CA ARG A 303 2.32 17.91 1.22
C ARG A 303 1.94 16.96 2.35
N ARG A 304 0.84 16.23 2.22
CA ARG A 304 0.44 15.23 3.23
C ARG A 304 1.48 14.11 3.33
N LEU A 305 2.07 13.66 2.22
CA LEU A 305 3.14 12.68 2.23
C LEU A 305 4.40 13.22 2.92
N MET A 306 4.80 14.46 2.61
CA MET A 306 5.91 15.12 3.31
C MET A 306 5.64 15.23 4.81
N GLY A 307 4.42 15.59 5.19
CA GLY A 307 4.00 15.63 6.60
C GLY A 307 4.16 14.28 7.30
N LEU A 308 3.78 13.19 6.63
CA LEU A 308 3.93 11.83 7.14
C LEU A 308 5.40 11.40 7.26
N ILE A 309 6.24 11.80 6.31
CA ILE A 309 7.69 11.55 6.36
C ILE A 309 8.31 12.29 7.55
N CYS A 310 7.98 13.58 7.73
CA CYS A 310 8.48 14.36 8.87
C CYS A 310 7.99 13.82 10.22
N ASP A 311 6.73 13.41 10.32
CA ASP A 311 6.14 12.80 11.53
C ASP A 311 6.84 11.49 11.90
N SER A 312 7.15 10.65 10.91
CA SER A 312 7.92 9.41 11.10
C SER A 312 9.36 9.66 11.55
N LYS A 313 9.94 10.78 11.13
CA LYS A 313 11.28 11.24 11.54
C LYS A 313 11.26 12.04 12.85
N GLU A 314 10.12 12.06 13.55
CA GLU A 314 9.89 12.78 14.80
C GLU A 314 10.07 14.32 14.70
N ASN A 315 10.02 14.86 13.48
CA ASN A 315 10.01 16.30 13.24
C ASN A 315 8.56 16.79 13.13
N TYR A 316 7.89 16.87 14.28
CA TYR A 316 6.46 17.14 14.36
C TYR A 316 6.11 18.58 13.96
N GLU A 317 7.01 19.56 14.14
CA GLU A 317 6.78 20.93 13.67
C GLU A 317 6.74 21.00 12.13
N ALA A 318 7.70 20.37 11.44
CA ALA A 318 7.70 20.33 9.98
C ALA A 318 6.54 19.49 9.44
N ALA A 319 6.14 18.44 10.16
CA ALA A 319 4.96 17.66 9.83
C ALA A 319 3.69 18.52 9.87
N LEU A 320 3.52 19.28 10.95
CA LEU A 320 2.39 20.17 11.15
C LEU A 320 2.29 21.24 10.06
N GLU A 321 3.42 21.88 9.70
CA GLU A 321 3.45 22.86 8.61
C GLU A 321 2.92 22.25 7.30
N ASN A 322 3.42 21.07 6.93
CA ASN A 322 3.02 20.41 5.70
C ASN A 322 1.55 19.94 5.74
N TYR A 323 1.06 19.45 6.88
CA TYR A 323 -0.35 19.08 7.02
C TYR A 323 -1.29 20.29 6.92
N VAL A 324 -0.91 21.44 7.51
CA VAL A 324 -1.69 22.68 7.38
C VAL A 324 -1.73 23.15 5.93
N LEU A 325 -0.60 23.12 5.21
CA LEU A 325 -0.57 23.46 3.78
C LEU A 325 -1.41 22.49 2.94
N ALA A 326 -1.34 21.18 3.22
CA ALA A 326 -2.17 20.17 2.57
C ALA A 326 -3.66 20.44 2.80
N ARG A 327 -4.04 20.76 4.03
CA ARG A 327 -5.42 21.11 4.41
C ARG A 327 -5.90 22.36 3.67
N MET A 328 -5.08 23.41 3.59
CA MET A 328 -5.41 24.64 2.86
C MET A 328 -5.64 24.38 1.37
N ALA A 329 -4.78 23.57 0.75
CA ALA A 329 -4.94 23.17 -0.65
C ALA A 329 -6.25 22.38 -0.87
N MET A 330 -6.64 21.46 0.02
CA MET A 330 -7.92 20.76 -0.07
C MET A 330 -9.14 21.70 0.05
N HIS A 331 -9.11 22.65 0.99
CA HIS A 331 -10.18 23.66 1.12
C HIS A 331 -10.32 24.53 -0.13
N CYS A 332 -9.20 24.98 -0.73
CA CYS A 332 -9.23 25.77 -1.97
C CYS A 332 -9.87 24.99 -3.15
N ASN A 333 -9.82 23.66 -3.10
CA ASN A 333 -10.41 22.77 -4.09
C ASN A 333 -11.81 22.25 -3.71
N GLY A 334 -12.43 22.80 -2.65
CA GLY A 334 -13.77 22.42 -2.19
C GLY A 334 -13.86 21.02 -1.58
N GLN A 335 -12.73 20.39 -1.25
CA GLN A 335 -12.65 19.04 -0.69
C GLN A 335 -12.72 19.07 0.85
N GLU A 336 -13.83 19.56 1.40
CA GLU A 336 -14.03 19.72 2.85
C GLU A 336 -13.92 18.39 3.63
N SER A 337 -14.42 17.30 3.05
CA SER A 337 -14.37 15.98 3.69
C SER A 337 -12.94 15.44 3.77
N ASP A 338 -12.12 15.65 2.73
CA ASP A 338 -10.72 15.21 2.73
C ASP A 338 -9.84 16.13 3.60
N ALA A 339 -10.14 17.43 3.64
CA ALA A 339 -9.52 18.35 4.58
C ALA A 339 -9.76 17.92 6.04
N ALA A 340 -10.96 17.41 6.35
CA ALA A 340 -11.26 16.88 7.68
C ALA A 340 -10.49 15.59 8.02
N VAL A 341 -10.11 14.77 7.03
CA VAL A 341 -9.20 13.64 7.26
C VAL A 341 -7.79 14.14 7.58
N ILE A 342 -7.32 15.20 6.91
CA ILE A 342 -6.03 15.83 7.22
C ILE A 342 -6.04 16.46 8.62
N ASP A 343 -7.18 16.94 9.10
CA ASP A 343 -7.34 17.46 10.47
C ASP A 343 -7.05 16.41 11.56
N CYS A 344 -7.26 15.12 11.27
CA CYS A 344 -6.81 14.05 12.16
C CYS A 344 -5.27 13.99 12.23
N ASN A 345 -4.58 14.06 11.09
CA ASN A 345 -3.11 14.07 11.07
C ASN A 345 -2.52 15.30 11.78
N ILE A 346 -3.19 16.46 11.66
CA ILE A 346 -2.85 17.66 12.43
C ILE A 346 -3.02 17.40 13.93
N GLY A 347 -4.13 16.76 14.32
CA GLY A 347 -4.35 16.33 15.70
C GLY A 347 -3.27 15.37 16.21
N ASP A 348 -2.85 14.41 15.38
CA ASP A 348 -1.79 13.44 15.72
C ASP A 348 -0.43 14.12 15.93
N ALA A 349 -0.12 15.13 15.11
CA ALA A 349 1.08 15.95 15.25
C ALA A 349 1.05 16.80 16.54
N TYR A 350 -0.09 17.42 16.86
CA TYR A 350 -0.26 18.12 18.13
C TYR A 350 -0.17 17.18 19.33
N LEU A 351 -0.73 15.97 19.24
CA LEU A 351 -0.66 14.95 20.27
C LEU A 351 0.80 14.53 20.53
N ALA A 352 1.59 14.35 19.48
CA ALA A 352 3.01 14.03 19.59
C ALA A 352 3.83 15.16 20.24
N LEU A 353 3.46 16.41 19.98
CA LEU A 353 4.01 17.60 20.64
C LEU A 353 3.47 17.83 22.07
N ALA A 354 2.65 16.93 22.60
CA ALA A 354 1.96 17.06 23.89
C ALA A 354 1.06 18.31 24.00
N ARG A 355 0.59 18.85 22.86
CA ARG A 355 -0.33 19.98 22.75
C ARG A 355 -1.78 19.47 22.72
N TYR A 356 -2.24 18.99 23.87
CA TYR A 356 -3.48 18.21 23.97
C TYR A 356 -4.75 19.00 23.61
N ASP A 357 -4.82 20.29 23.97
CA ASP A 357 -5.99 21.11 23.70
C ASP A 357 -6.17 21.36 22.19
N GLU A 358 -5.08 21.66 21.48
CA GLU A 358 -5.08 21.82 20.02
C GLU A 358 -5.38 20.51 19.29
N ALA A 359 -4.89 19.38 19.81
CA ALA A 359 -5.22 18.06 19.29
C ALA A 359 -6.73 17.76 19.43
N ILE A 360 -7.30 17.96 20.62
CA ILE A 360 -8.76 17.80 20.87
C ILE A 360 -9.57 18.69 19.93
N PHE A 361 -9.16 19.95 19.76
CA PHE A 361 -9.84 20.88 18.86
C PHE A 361 -9.83 20.37 17.41
N SER A 362 -8.67 19.91 16.94
CA SER A 362 -8.49 19.39 15.58
C SER A 362 -9.35 18.15 15.32
N TYR A 363 -9.36 17.17 16.24
CA TYR A 363 -10.21 15.98 16.12
C TYR A 363 -11.70 16.30 16.20
N LYS A 364 -12.14 17.21 17.10
CA LYS A 364 -13.56 17.61 17.18
C LYS A 364 -14.02 18.33 15.92
N LYS A 365 -13.14 19.13 15.29
CA LYS A 365 -13.42 19.76 14.00
C LYS A 365 -13.58 18.70 12.91
N ALA A 366 -12.66 17.75 12.83
CA ALA A 366 -12.75 16.62 11.90
C ALA A 366 -14.05 15.82 12.09
N LEU A 367 -14.40 15.53 13.36
CA LEU A 367 -15.62 14.81 13.74
C LEU A 367 -16.87 15.52 13.24
N SER A 368 -16.97 16.83 13.45
CA SER A 368 -18.11 17.63 13.01
C SER A 368 -18.25 17.59 11.49
N THR A 369 -17.18 17.85 10.76
CA THR A 369 -17.20 17.89 9.29
C THR A 369 -17.51 16.52 8.67
N LEU A 370 -16.90 15.44 9.18
CA LEU A 370 -17.14 14.08 8.70
C LEU A 370 -18.54 13.59 9.05
N THR A 371 -19.05 13.93 10.23
CA THR A 371 -20.42 13.61 10.62
C THR A 371 -21.45 14.27 9.70
N SER A 372 -21.25 15.56 9.37
CA SER A 372 -22.15 16.29 8.47
C SER A 372 -22.03 15.85 7.01
N SER A 373 -20.82 15.51 6.53
CA SER A 373 -20.60 15.16 5.13
C SER A 373 -20.86 13.70 4.80
N LYS A 374 -20.45 12.75 5.67
CA LYS A 374 -20.53 11.30 5.43
C LYS A 374 -21.58 10.59 6.29
N GLY A 375 -22.09 11.24 7.33
CA GLY A 375 -23.07 10.68 8.26
C GLY A 375 -22.46 10.00 9.48
N LYS A 376 -23.26 9.92 10.56
CA LYS A 376 -22.83 9.44 11.89
C LYS A 376 -22.33 8.00 11.94
N ASN A 377 -22.77 7.14 11.03
CA ASN A 377 -22.41 5.71 11.00
C ASN A 377 -21.27 5.42 9.99
N HIS A 378 -20.60 6.45 9.46
CA HIS A 378 -19.54 6.24 8.48
C HIS A 378 -18.23 5.81 9.16
N PRO A 379 -17.44 4.86 8.62
CA PRO A 379 -16.17 4.42 9.19
C PRO A 379 -15.16 5.53 9.47
N ALA A 380 -15.13 6.58 8.64
CA ALA A 380 -14.33 7.78 8.89
C ALA A 380 -14.69 8.50 10.20
N VAL A 381 -15.95 8.47 10.63
CA VAL A 381 -16.39 9.01 11.94
C VAL A 381 -15.85 8.12 13.06
N ALA A 382 -15.93 6.79 12.91
CA ALA A 382 -15.35 5.84 13.85
C ALA A 382 -13.83 6.04 13.99
N SER A 383 -13.12 6.29 12.90
CA SER A 383 -11.67 6.57 12.93
C SER A 383 -11.35 7.83 13.75
N VAL A 384 -12.21 8.85 13.75
CA VAL A 384 -12.00 10.05 14.58
C VAL A 384 -12.24 9.72 16.05
N PHE A 385 -13.22 8.87 16.36
CA PHE A 385 -13.41 8.36 17.73
C PHE A 385 -12.23 7.54 18.21
N VAL A 386 -11.61 6.72 17.36
CA VAL A 386 -10.36 6.01 17.68
C VAL A 386 -9.26 7.01 18.08
N HIS A 387 -9.04 8.07 17.30
CA HIS A 387 -8.02 9.10 17.63
C HIS A 387 -8.33 9.85 18.93
N LEU A 388 -9.60 10.19 19.19
CA LEU A 388 -10.02 10.76 20.47
C LEU A 388 -9.80 9.78 21.62
N GLY A 389 -10.11 8.49 21.43
CA GLY A 389 -9.83 7.43 22.39
C GLY A 389 -8.34 7.39 22.73
N GLU A 390 -7.47 7.25 21.74
CA GLU A 390 -6.02 7.24 21.94
C GLU A 390 -5.53 8.48 22.70
N LEU A 391 -5.99 9.68 22.31
CA LEU A 391 -5.64 10.92 23.00
C LEU A 391 -6.02 10.89 24.49
N TYR A 392 -7.26 10.53 24.82
CA TYR A 392 -7.70 10.50 26.22
C TYR A 392 -6.99 9.41 27.02
N ASN A 393 -6.67 8.28 26.40
CA ASN A 393 -5.86 7.24 27.00
C ASN A 393 -4.44 7.75 27.33
N LYS A 394 -3.80 8.50 26.43
CA LYS A 394 -2.48 9.12 26.66
C LYS A 394 -2.47 10.13 27.81
N ILE A 395 -3.56 10.86 27.99
CA ILE A 395 -3.72 11.84 29.08
C ILE A 395 -4.10 11.14 30.42
N GLY A 396 -4.40 9.84 30.41
CA GLY A 396 -4.81 9.07 31.60
C GLY A 396 -6.30 9.19 31.93
N LYS A 397 -7.11 9.75 31.02
CA LYS A 397 -8.58 9.85 31.13
C LYS A 397 -9.23 8.61 30.55
N PHE A 398 -9.08 7.49 31.25
CA PHE A 398 -9.49 6.16 30.75
C PHE A 398 -11.01 6.03 30.55
N SER A 399 -11.83 6.71 31.36
CA SER A 399 -13.29 6.72 31.22
C SER A 399 -13.75 7.29 29.88
N GLU A 400 -13.22 8.46 29.51
CA GLU A 400 -13.53 9.13 28.26
C GLU A 400 -13.00 8.32 27.08
N SER A 401 -11.78 7.79 27.21
CA SER A 401 -11.21 6.94 26.16
C SER A 401 -12.06 5.70 25.91
N LYS A 402 -12.55 5.02 26.96
CA LYS A 402 -13.42 3.85 26.82
C LYS A 402 -14.73 4.20 26.11
N SER A 403 -15.35 5.33 26.46
CA SER A 403 -16.58 5.80 25.80
C SER A 403 -16.38 6.07 24.30
N TYR A 404 -15.24 6.65 23.91
CA TYR A 404 -14.91 6.85 22.49
C TYR A 404 -14.62 5.52 21.77
N CYS A 405 -13.94 4.58 22.43
CA CYS A 405 -13.70 3.25 21.88
C CYS A 405 -15.01 2.48 21.64
N GLU A 406 -15.95 2.54 22.58
CA GLU A 406 -17.29 1.94 22.46
C GLU A 406 -18.07 2.57 21.29
N SER A 407 -18.01 3.90 21.15
CA SER A 407 -18.65 4.62 20.04
C SER A 407 -18.08 4.22 18.67
N ALA A 408 -16.76 4.05 18.57
CA ALA A 408 -16.11 3.56 17.36
C ALA A 408 -16.49 2.10 17.06
N PHE A 409 -16.47 1.24 18.08
CA PHE A 409 -16.84 -0.17 17.97
C PHE A 409 -18.28 -0.34 17.47
N GLU A 410 -19.23 0.43 17.99
CA GLU A 410 -20.63 0.38 17.53
C GLU A 410 -20.77 0.68 16.04
N ILE A 411 -19.96 1.59 15.51
CA ILE A 411 -19.97 1.91 14.08
C ILE A 411 -19.33 0.77 13.29
N TYR A 412 -18.14 0.31 13.68
CA TYR A 412 -17.43 -0.78 12.98
C TYR A 412 -18.18 -2.12 13.02
N ASN A 413 -18.94 -2.39 14.09
CA ASN A 413 -19.67 -3.65 14.26
C ASN A 413 -21.00 -3.69 13.49
N LYS A 414 -21.50 -2.55 12.98
CA LYS A 414 -22.66 -2.54 12.09
C LYS A 414 -22.26 -3.08 10.72
N LYS A 415 -22.93 -4.14 10.26
CA LYS A 415 -22.75 -4.67 8.90
C LYS A 415 -23.02 -3.55 7.89
N PRO A 416 -22.02 -3.11 7.14
CA PRO A 416 -22.20 -2.03 6.21
C PRO A 416 -22.58 -2.57 4.83
N ASN A 417 -23.63 -1.99 4.25
CA ASN A 417 -23.73 -1.92 2.79
C ASN A 417 -22.76 -0.79 2.38
N ASP A 418 -21.73 -1.08 1.58
CA ASP A 418 -20.72 -0.14 1.02
C ASP A 418 -19.52 0.31 1.88
N THR A 419 -19.15 -0.37 2.97
CA THR A 419 -17.87 -0.06 3.65
C THR A 419 -16.76 -0.99 3.21
N ASP A 420 -15.56 -0.41 3.10
CA ASP A 420 -14.33 -1.15 2.90
C ASP A 420 -14.05 -2.06 4.11
N VAL A 421 -14.08 -3.37 3.88
CA VAL A 421 -13.81 -4.40 4.91
C VAL A 421 -12.43 -4.17 5.55
N GLU A 422 -11.49 -3.62 4.79
CA GLU A 422 -10.14 -3.34 5.27
C GLU A 422 -10.14 -2.21 6.31
N ASP A 423 -10.87 -1.12 6.07
CA ASP A 423 -10.94 0.01 7.00
C ASP A 423 -11.53 -0.41 8.35
N VAL A 424 -12.50 -1.35 8.33
CA VAL A 424 -13.11 -1.91 9.55
C VAL A 424 -12.13 -2.81 10.30
N ALA A 425 -11.40 -3.67 9.60
CA ALA A 425 -10.42 -4.55 10.23
C ALA A 425 -9.26 -3.76 10.86
N ASN A 426 -8.79 -2.70 10.20
CA ASN A 426 -7.81 -1.78 10.76
C ASN A 426 -8.39 -1.05 11.98
N GLY A 427 -9.64 -0.58 11.90
CA GLY A 427 -10.33 0.05 13.03
C GLY A 427 -10.41 -0.86 14.27
N PHE A 428 -10.70 -2.14 14.10
CA PHE A 428 -10.68 -3.10 15.21
C PHE A 428 -9.28 -3.33 15.77
N THR A 429 -8.25 -3.35 14.91
CA THR A 429 -6.85 -3.46 15.35
C THR A 429 -6.44 -2.24 16.16
N ASP A 430 -6.77 -1.02 15.69
CA ASP A 430 -6.48 0.22 16.41
C ASP A 430 -7.21 0.25 17.77
N LEU A 431 -8.47 -0.15 17.83
CA LEU A 431 -9.21 -0.26 19.10
C LEU A 431 -8.58 -1.28 20.05
N ALA A 432 -8.12 -2.43 19.54
CA ALA A 432 -7.43 -3.43 20.33
C ALA A 432 -6.14 -2.86 20.97
N THR A 433 -5.37 -2.04 20.25
CA THR A 433 -4.18 -1.39 20.83
C THR A 433 -4.53 -0.45 21.98
N ILE A 434 -5.67 0.28 21.88
CA ILE A 434 -6.12 1.17 22.94
C ILE A 434 -6.55 0.36 24.17
N TYR A 435 -7.37 -0.69 24.01
CA TYR A 435 -7.76 -1.56 25.12
C TYR A 435 -6.58 -2.30 25.74
N GLU A 436 -5.61 -2.74 24.94
CA GLU A 436 -4.37 -3.36 25.43
C GLU A 436 -3.61 -2.39 26.35
N SER A 437 -3.51 -1.11 25.97
CA SER A 437 -2.84 -0.10 26.79
C SER A 437 -3.60 0.26 28.08
N MET A 438 -4.90 -0.03 28.14
CA MET A 438 -5.71 0.04 29.36
C MET A 438 -5.66 -1.25 30.20
N ASN A 439 -4.92 -2.26 29.75
CA ASN A 439 -4.88 -3.61 30.32
C ASN A 439 -6.23 -4.36 30.25
N GLU A 440 -7.11 -4.01 29.32
CA GLU A 440 -8.38 -4.69 29.03
C GLU A 440 -8.14 -5.80 27.98
N LEU A 441 -7.32 -6.78 28.36
CA LEU A 441 -6.75 -7.78 27.43
C LEU A 441 -7.80 -8.64 26.72
N ASP A 442 -8.86 -9.05 27.41
CA ASP A 442 -9.94 -9.86 26.82
C ASP A 442 -10.72 -9.10 25.73
N GLN A 443 -10.93 -7.79 25.93
CA GLN A 443 -11.60 -6.94 24.94
C GLN A 443 -10.70 -6.75 23.71
N ALA A 444 -9.42 -6.50 23.92
CA ALA A 444 -8.44 -6.41 22.83
C ALA A 444 -8.37 -7.71 22.02
N LEU A 445 -8.33 -8.88 22.69
CA LEU A 445 -8.30 -10.19 22.02
C LEU A 445 -9.54 -10.42 21.15
N ASN A 446 -10.74 -10.10 21.66
CA ASN A 446 -11.99 -10.21 20.89
C ASN A 446 -11.97 -9.35 19.62
N LEU A 447 -11.50 -8.11 19.73
CA LEU A 447 -11.38 -7.19 18.59
C LEU A 447 -10.39 -7.70 17.54
N LEU A 448 -9.24 -8.24 17.96
CA LEU A 448 -8.26 -8.83 17.03
C LEU A 448 -8.82 -10.06 16.30
N HIS A 449 -9.58 -10.92 16.99
CA HIS A 449 -10.26 -12.04 16.32
C HIS A 449 -11.28 -11.56 15.28
N LYS A 450 -12.04 -10.50 15.56
CA LYS A 450 -12.93 -9.88 14.57
C LYS A 450 -12.17 -9.31 13.37
N ALA A 451 -11.05 -8.63 13.61
CA ALA A 451 -10.18 -8.14 12.54
C ALA A 451 -9.65 -9.29 11.67
N LEU A 452 -9.25 -10.40 12.28
CA LEU A 452 -8.77 -11.59 11.59
C LEU A 452 -9.87 -12.24 10.75
N GLU A 453 -11.10 -12.35 11.27
CA GLU A 453 -12.25 -12.89 10.53
C GLU A 453 -12.56 -12.10 9.26
N LEU A 454 -12.46 -10.77 9.31
CA LEU A 454 -12.68 -9.91 8.14
C LEU A 454 -11.60 -10.06 7.06
N GLN A 455 -10.40 -10.55 7.42
CA GLN A 455 -9.26 -10.66 6.51
C GLN A 455 -9.05 -12.07 5.93
N LYS A 456 -9.80 -13.09 6.38
CA LYS A 456 -9.61 -14.50 5.97
C LYS A 456 -9.77 -14.74 4.45
N ASP A 457 -10.52 -13.91 3.74
CA ASP A 457 -10.83 -14.11 2.31
C ASP A 457 -9.85 -13.41 1.34
N GLN A 458 -8.85 -12.67 1.83
CA GLN A 458 -7.94 -11.88 0.99
C GLN A 458 -6.51 -12.45 0.99
N GLY A 459 -6.21 -13.33 0.02
CA GLY A 459 -4.89 -13.98 -0.11
C GLY A 459 -3.69 -13.03 -0.29
N VAL A 460 -3.93 -11.74 -0.57
CA VAL A 460 -2.93 -10.68 -0.80
C VAL A 460 -2.38 -10.11 0.52
N GLN A 461 -3.04 -10.32 1.67
CA GLN A 461 -2.72 -9.60 2.92
C GLN A 461 -2.02 -10.46 3.99
N ARG A 462 -1.14 -11.37 3.59
CA ARG A 462 -0.47 -12.31 4.51
C ARG A 462 0.32 -11.62 5.63
N SER A 463 1.03 -10.53 5.33
CA SER A 463 1.82 -9.79 6.34
C SER A 463 0.93 -9.08 7.38
N LYS A 464 -0.24 -8.58 7.00
CA LYS A 464 -1.19 -7.94 7.93
C LYS A 464 -1.82 -8.97 8.87
N ILE A 465 -2.26 -10.09 8.30
CA ILE A 465 -2.76 -11.23 9.07
C ILE A 465 -1.69 -11.70 10.07
N ALA A 466 -0.43 -11.79 9.63
CA ALA A 466 0.68 -12.14 10.49
C ALA A 466 0.89 -11.13 11.64
N GLY A 467 0.75 -9.83 11.38
CA GLY A 467 0.79 -8.79 12.42
C GLY A 467 -0.31 -8.96 13.47
N ILE A 468 -1.56 -9.21 13.04
CA ILE A 468 -2.69 -9.46 13.95
C ILE A 468 -2.45 -10.72 14.78
N GLU A 469 -2.00 -11.81 14.16
CA GLU A 469 -1.66 -13.05 14.87
C GLU A 469 -0.52 -12.87 15.87
N ALA A 470 0.50 -12.07 15.54
CA ALA A 470 1.58 -11.75 16.47
C ALA A 470 1.04 -11.01 17.69
N GLN A 471 0.16 -10.02 17.49
CA GLN A 471 -0.45 -9.28 18.60
C GLN A 471 -1.34 -10.18 19.47
N ILE A 472 -2.14 -11.06 18.86
CA ILE A 472 -2.91 -12.08 19.58
C ILE A 472 -1.97 -12.96 20.43
N GLY A 473 -0.85 -13.40 19.85
CA GLY A 473 0.14 -14.21 20.56
C GLY A 473 0.74 -13.48 21.77
N VAL A 474 1.06 -12.20 21.63
CA VAL A 474 1.54 -11.37 22.75
C VAL A 474 0.49 -11.21 23.84
N ILE A 475 -0.79 -11.06 23.50
CA ILE A 475 -1.87 -10.98 24.49
C ILE A 475 -2.02 -12.31 25.24
N TYR A 476 -2.02 -13.45 24.53
CA TYR A 476 -2.05 -14.77 25.18
C TYR A 476 -0.86 -15.00 26.11
N PHE A 477 0.33 -14.50 25.76
CA PHE A 477 1.49 -14.53 26.64
C PHE A 477 1.21 -13.79 27.95
N ARG A 478 0.67 -12.56 27.87
CA ARG A 478 0.32 -11.76 29.07
C ARG A 478 -0.78 -12.39 29.92
N LEU A 479 -1.70 -13.13 29.30
CA LEU A 479 -2.72 -13.93 29.98
C LEU A 479 -2.17 -15.25 30.59
N GLY A 480 -0.89 -15.56 30.39
CA GLY A 480 -0.25 -16.78 30.88
C GLY A 480 -0.55 -18.04 30.06
N ASN A 481 -1.21 -17.90 28.90
CA ASN A 481 -1.51 -19.00 28.00
C ASN A 481 -0.40 -19.17 26.96
N TYR A 482 0.71 -19.78 27.38
CA TYR A 482 1.91 -19.93 26.56
C TYR A 482 1.73 -20.82 25.34
N THR A 483 0.81 -21.81 25.39
CA THR A 483 0.57 -22.73 24.27
C THR A 483 -0.12 -22.03 23.11
N ASP A 484 -1.19 -21.29 23.37
CA ASP A 484 -1.89 -20.53 22.33
C ASP A 484 -1.00 -19.40 21.81
N SER A 485 -0.28 -18.73 22.70
CA SER A 485 0.73 -17.73 22.34
C SER A 485 1.76 -18.27 21.34
N TYR A 486 2.34 -19.43 21.63
CA TYR A 486 3.30 -20.11 20.75
C TYR A 486 2.67 -20.43 19.38
N ASN A 487 1.45 -20.96 19.34
CA ASN A 487 0.78 -21.32 18.09
C ASN A 487 0.53 -20.10 17.20
N PHE A 488 0.04 -19.00 17.78
CA PHE A 488 -0.23 -17.77 17.04
C PHE A 488 1.06 -17.09 16.53
N LEU A 489 2.11 -17.00 17.36
CA LEU A 489 3.38 -16.42 16.92
C LEU A 489 4.09 -17.30 15.91
N LYS A 490 4.05 -18.63 16.04
CA LYS A 490 4.57 -19.54 15.02
C LYS A 490 3.82 -19.41 13.69
N SER A 491 2.50 -19.28 13.73
CA SER A 491 1.67 -19.01 12.55
C SER A 491 2.05 -17.68 11.88
N SER A 492 2.27 -16.64 12.69
CA SER A 492 2.73 -15.32 12.24
C SER A 492 4.09 -15.39 11.55
N VAL A 493 5.09 -16.05 12.17
CA VAL A 493 6.42 -16.27 11.58
C VAL A 493 6.30 -16.91 10.21
N LEU A 494 5.57 -18.04 10.08
CA LEU A 494 5.39 -18.73 8.79
C LEU A 494 4.78 -17.83 7.71
N LYS A 495 3.84 -16.95 8.07
CA LYS A 495 3.23 -16.02 7.11
C LYS A 495 4.17 -14.88 6.70
N PHE A 496 4.95 -14.34 7.62
CA PHE A 496 6.00 -13.36 7.31
C PHE A 496 7.11 -13.96 6.43
N GLU A 497 7.50 -15.21 6.70
CA GLU A 497 8.46 -15.92 5.85
C GLU A 497 7.95 -16.11 4.43
N ALA A 498 6.66 -16.47 4.29
CA ALA A 498 6.01 -16.66 3.00
C ALA A 498 5.79 -15.34 2.23
N SER A 499 5.85 -14.18 2.90
CA SER A 499 5.73 -12.86 2.29
C SER A 499 7.07 -12.13 2.10
N GLY A 500 8.19 -12.86 2.17
CA GLY A 500 9.52 -12.29 1.96
C GLY A 500 10.06 -11.43 3.12
N GLY A 501 9.34 -11.37 4.24
CA GLY A 501 9.64 -10.51 5.39
C GLY A 501 10.79 -10.97 6.29
N LYS A 502 11.59 -11.97 5.90
CA LYS A 502 12.66 -12.56 6.74
C LYS A 502 13.73 -11.58 7.19
N LYS A 503 13.83 -10.44 6.52
CA LYS A 503 14.84 -9.41 6.81
C LYS A 503 14.32 -8.24 7.62
N SER A 504 13.02 -8.13 7.89
CA SER A 504 12.48 -6.93 8.54
C SER A 504 12.72 -6.95 10.06
N SER A 505 12.88 -5.77 10.66
CA SER A 505 12.97 -5.61 12.10
C SER A 505 11.72 -6.13 12.83
N LEU A 506 10.53 -6.00 12.23
CA LEU A 506 9.28 -6.57 12.76
C LEU A 506 9.34 -8.10 12.86
N TYR A 507 9.88 -8.77 11.84
CA TYR A 507 10.07 -10.21 11.87
C TYR A 507 11.02 -10.62 13.01
N ALA A 508 12.12 -9.90 13.19
CA ALA A 508 13.06 -10.16 14.28
C ALA A 508 12.43 -9.95 15.67
N ILE A 509 11.59 -8.94 15.84
CA ILE A 509 10.83 -8.71 17.08
C ILE A 509 9.90 -9.90 17.35
N ILE A 510 9.19 -10.40 16.32
CA ILE A 510 8.31 -11.58 16.43
C ILE A 510 9.11 -12.83 16.81
N LEU A 511 10.28 -13.05 16.22
CA LEU A 511 11.19 -14.14 16.59
C LEU A 511 11.63 -14.04 18.05
N ASN A 512 11.97 -12.85 18.53
CA ASN A 512 12.29 -12.63 19.94
C ASN A 512 11.10 -12.95 20.86
N GLN A 513 9.88 -12.54 20.49
CA GLN A 513 8.68 -12.89 21.28
C GLN A 513 8.45 -14.42 21.29
N LEU A 514 8.60 -15.09 20.15
CA LEU A 514 8.50 -16.54 20.07
C LEU A 514 9.59 -17.24 20.91
N GLY A 515 10.81 -16.73 20.89
CA GLY A 515 11.93 -17.20 21.70
C GLY A 515 11.64 -17.11 23.20
N LEU A 516 11.07 -16.00 23.66
CA LEU A 516 10.65 -15.84 25.06
C LEU A 516 9.61 -16.89 25.45
N ILE A 517 8.63 -17.17 24.60
CA ILE A 517 7.63 -18.21 24.85
C ILE A 517 8.26 -19.60 24.87
N CYS A 518 9.22 -19.87 23.99
CA CYS A 518 9.99 -21.11 24.01
C CYS A 518 10.74 -21.30 25.34
N VAL A 519 11.28 -20.24 25.94
CA VAL A 519 11.87 -20.30 27.29
C VAL A 519 10.82 -20.73 28.33
N HIS A 520 9.63 -20.11 28.32
CA HIS A 520 8.53 -20.48 29.23
C HIS A 520 8.01 -21.91 29.03
N LEU A 521 8.09 -22.43 27.81
CA LEU A 521 7.73 -23.82 27.46
C LEU A 521 8.89 -24.81 27.65
N CYS A 522 10.01 -24.39 28.23
CA CYS A 522 11.24 -25.18 28.40
C CYS A 522 11.86 -25.72 27.09
N LYS A 523 11.57 -25.09 25.95
CA LYS A 523 12.15 -25.40 24.63
C LYS A 523 13.42 -24.56 24.39
N ILE A 524 14.40 -24.73 25.29
CA ILE A 524 15.57 -23.84 25.37
C ILE A 524 16.41 -23.86 24.08
N SER A 525 16.56 -25.01 23.42
CA SER A 525 17.31 -25.12 22.15
C SER A 525 16.62 -24.40 20.98
N GLU A 526 15.28 -24.38 20.95
CA GLU A 526 14.51 -23.63 19.95
C GLU A 526 14.62 -22.12 20.23
N ALA A 527 14.54 -21.73 21.51
CA ALA A 527 14.72 -20.34 21.93
C ALA A 527 16.09 -19.77 21.51
N SER A 528 17.19 -20.53 21.67
CA SER A 528 18.51 -20.04 21.28
C SER A 528 18.61 -19.76 19.78
N GLN A 529 18.05 -20.64 18.94
CA GLN A 529 18.05 -20.45 17.48
C GLN A 529 17.25 -19.20 17.08
N LEU A 530 16.07 -19.02 17.68
CA LEU A 530 15.21 -17.87 17.43
C LEU A 530 15.87 -16.55 17.85
N PHE A 531 16.53 -16.53 19.01
CA PHE A 531 17.25 -15.34 19.48
C PHE A 531 18.51 -15.05 18.66
N GLU A 532 19.26 -16.07 18.22
CA GLU A 532 20.41 -15.89 17.32
C GLU A 532 19.98 -15.26 15.99
N GLU A 533 18.90 -15.75 15.40
CA GLU A 533 18.34 -15.19 14.16
C GLU A 533 17.81 -13.76 14.36
N ALA A 534 17.03 -13.53 15.42
CA ALA A 534 16.51 -12.20 15.75
C ALA A 534 17.65 -11.18 15.98
N LYS A 535 18.71 -11.56 16.71
CA LYS A 535 19.87 -10.71 16.95
C LYS A 535 20.60 -10.37 15.65
N SER A 536 20.83 -11.37 14.80
CA SER A 536 21.51 -11.18 13.50
C SER A 536 20.77 -10.16 12.61
N ILE A 537 19.44 -10.22 12.59
CA ILE A 537 18.63 -9.26 11.84
C ILE A 537 18.71 -7.88 12.48
N LEU A 538 18.46 -7.75 13.79
CA LEU A 538 18.46 -6.45 14.47
C LEU A 538 19.84 -5.78 14.48
N ASP A 539 20.93 -6.55 14.55
CA ASP A 539 22.30 -6.06 14.40
C ASP A 539 22.50 -5.37 13.04
N ARG A 540 21.92 -5.93 11.97
CA ARG A 540 22.01 -5.34 10.63
C ARG A 540 21.11 -4.11 10.49
N GLU A 541 19.88 -4.19 10.97
CA GLU A 541 18.87 -3.14 10.74
C GLU A 541 19.06 -1.92 11.66
N TYR A 542 19.37 -2.15 12.95
CA TYR A 542 19.47 -1.08 13.94
C TYR A 542 20.87 -0.90 14.53
N GLY A 543 21.78 -1.84 14.27
CA GLY A 543 23.09 -1.89 14.90
C GLY A 543 23.08 -2.60 16.26
N THR A 544 24.28 -2.93 16.72
CA THR A 544 24.53 -3.75 17.92
C THR A 544 24.12 -3.07 19.23
N ILE A 545 24.03 -1.73 19.24
CA ILE A 545 23.80 -0.92 20.44
C ILE A 545 22.33 -0.49 20.56
N HIS A 546 21.47 -0.84 19.60
CA HIS A 546 20.06 -0.47 19.67
C HIS A 546 19.37 -1.17 20.87
N PRO A 547 18.45 -0.52 21.59
CA PRO A 547 17.79 -1.11 22.76
C PRO A 547 17.16 -2.48 22.49
N ASP A 548 16.51 -2.66 21.34
CA ASP A 548 15.92 -3.95 20.95
C ASP A 548 16.99 -5.02 20.75
N THR A 549 18.08 -4.69 20.06
CA THR A 549 19.22 -5.61 19.82
C THR A 549 19.87 -6.03 21.13
N LEU A 550 20.05 -5.10 22.07
CA LEU A 550 20.56 -5.39 23.41
C LEU A 550 19.57 -6.24 24.21
N GLY A 551 18.27 -6.01 24.06
CA GLY A 551 17.22 -6.84 24.65
C GLY A 551 17.29 -8.29 24.20
N VAL A 552 17.37 -8.54 22.87
CA VAL A 552 17.54 -9.89 22.33
C VAL A 552 18.86 -10.51 22.78
N SER A 553 19.94 -9.73 22.84
CA SER A 553 21.25 -10.21 23.30
C SER A 553 21.21 -10.65 24.77
N SER A 554 20.51 -9.93 25.65
CA SER A 554 20.30 -10.36 27.04
C SER A 554 19.50 -11.65 27.14
N ASN A 555 18.44 -11.79 26.33
CA ASN A 555 17.64 -13.02 26.27
C ASN A 555 18.48 -14.21 25.78
N LEU A 556 19.30 -13.99 24.77
CA LEU A 556 20.21 -14.99 24.24
C LEU A 556 21.27 -15.40 25.27
N ALA A 557 21.87 -14.46 26.00
CA ALA A 557 22.83 -14.75 27.06
C ALA A 557 22.21 -15.62 28.16
N SER A 558 20.99 -15.30 28.59
CA SER A 558 20.24 -16.10 29.57
C SER A 558 19.95 -17.52 29.04
N THR A 559 19.68 -17.64 27.75
CA THR A 559 19.41 -18.93 27.10
C THR A 559 20.68 -19.78 26.94
N TYR A 560 21.82 -19.15 26.63
CA TYR A 560 23.13 -19.81 26.59
C TYR A 560 23.54 -20.34 27.96
N ASP A 561 23.29 -19.59 29.03
CA ASP A 561 23.51 -20.08 30.38
C ASP A 561 22.65 -21.32 30.67
N ALA A 562 21.37 -21.29 30.33
CA ALA A 562 20.47 -22.44 30.49
C ALA A 562 20.90 -23.68 29.66
N LEU A 563 21.61 -23.49 28.54
CA LEU A 563 22.20 -24.56 27.74
C LEU A 563 23.58 -25.04 28.26
N GLY A 564 24.13 -24.39 29.30
CA GLY A 564 25.47 -24.65 29.82
C GLY A 564 26.61 -24.07 28.96
N ARG A 565 26.29 -23.21 27.98
CA ARG A 565 27.25 -22.43 27.18
C ARG A 565 27.69 -21.19 27.96
N CYS A 566 28.28 -21.40 29.14
CA CYS A 566 28.57 -20.31 30.09
C CYS A 566 29.55 -19.27 29.55
N GLU A 567 30.51 -19.65 28.70
CA GLU A 567 31.48 -18.70 28.14
C GLU A 567 30.81 -17.73 27.16
N ASP A 568 29.99 -18.24 26.24
CA ASP A 568 29.19 -17.43 25.32
C ASP A 568 28.20 -16.52 26.07
N ALA A 569 27.59 -17.02 27.15
CA ALA A 569 26.68 -16.26 27.99
C ALA A 569 27.38 -15.08 28.70
N ILE A 570 28.58 -15.31 29.25
CA ILE A 570 29.39 -14.29 29.91
C ILE A 570 29.82 -13.22 28.90
N GLU A 571 30.38 -13.62 27.75
CA GLU A 571 30.85 -12.68 26.73
C GLU A 571 29.72 -11.76 26.25
N LEU A 572 28.56 -12.33 25.95
CA LEU A 572 27.41 -11.57 25.47
C LEU A 572 26.83 -10.65 26.56
N LEU A 573 26.75 -11.13 27.81
CA LEU A 573 26.22 -10.33 28.91
C LEU A 573 27.19 -9.22 29.34
N GLU A 574 28.51 -9.46 29.29
CA GLU A 574 29.54 -8.43 29.50
C GLU A 574 29.36 -7.28 28.50
N PHE A 575 29.19 -7.61 27.21
CA PHE A 575 28.91 -6.62 26.18
C PHE A 575 27.63 -5.82 26.48
N VAL A 576 26.52 -6.50 26.79
CA VAL A 576 25.24 -5.84 27.07
C VAL A 576 25.33 -4.88 28.27
N VAL A 577 25.95 -5.32 29.37
CA VAL A 577 26.15 -4.52 30.58
C VAL A 577 26.94 -3.25 30.27
N VAL A 578 28.08 -3.37 29.57
CA VAL A 578 28.92 -2.21 29.21
C VAL A 578 28.11 -1.21 28.39
N MET A 579 27.42 -1.67 27.34
CA MET A 579 26.69 -0.77 26.45
C MET A 579 25.48 -0.11 27.12
N ARG A 580 24.77 -0.81 28.01
CA ARG A 580 23.65 -0.22 28.75
C ARG A 580 24.11 0.71 29.86
N GLU A 581 25.23 0.40 30.52
CA GLU A 581 25.83 1.28 31.52
C GLU A 581 26.28 2.61 30.89
N GLU A 582 26.88 2.58 29.70
CA GLU A 582 27.25 3.80 28.97
C GLU A 582 26.02 4.65 28.58
N LYS A 583 24.90 4.02 28.22
CA LYS A 583 23.69 4.73 27.76
C LYS A 583 22.76 5.20 28.87
N LEU A 584 22.54 4.37 29.89
CA LEU A 584 21.54 4.59 30.94
C LEU A 584 22.17 5.01 32.27
N GLY A 585 23.48 4.80 32.43
CA GLY A 585 24.21 5.05 33.66
C GLY A 585 24.18 3.87 34.64
N THR A 586 25.06 3.93 35.63
CA THR A 586 25.32 2.82 36.57
C THR A 586 24.20 2.58 37.59
N ALA A 587 23.29 3.55 37.75
CA ALA A 587 22.21 3.53 38.72
C ALA A 587 20.87 3.05 38.12
N ASP A 588 20.84 2.75 36.81
CA ASP A 588 19.66 2.19 36.17
C ASP A 588 19.38 0.77 36.71
N PRO A 589 18.14 0.47 37.14
CA PRO A 589 17.82 -0.84 37.72
C PRO A 589 18.09 -2.02 36.79
N VAL A 590 17.94 -1.84 35.48
CA VAL A 590 18.17 -2.89 34.49
C VAL A 590 19.66 -3.21 34.40
N VAL A 591 20.49 -2.16 34.40
CA VAL A 591 21.96 -2.31 34.42
C VAL A 591 22.43 -3.02 35.69
N ASP A 592 21.86 -2.67 36.84
CA ASP A 592 22.19 -3.32 38.12
C ASP A 592 21.80 -4.81 38.14
N ASP A 593 20.60 -5.15 37.63
CA ASP A 593 20.14 -6.54 37.51
C ASP A 593 21.07 -7.36 36.60
N GLU A 594 21.44 -6.83 35.43
CA GLU A 594 22.33 -7.51 34.48
C GLU A 594 23.76 -7.67 35.04
N LYS A 595 24.27 -6.67 35.77
CA LYS A 595 25.54 -6.77 36.50
C LYS A 595 25.51 -7.86 37.56
N ARG A 596 24.45 -7.92 38.37
CA ARG A 596 24.28 -8.99 39.36
C ARG A 596 24.28 -10.35 38.69
N ARG A 597 23.55 -10.49 37.58
CA ARG A 597 23.50 -11.73 36.80
C ARG A 597 24.87 -12.12 36.25
N LEU A 598 25.63 -11.16 35.72
CA LEU A 598 26.98 -11.39 35.24
C LEU A 598 27.92 -11.87 36.34
N VAL A 599 27.84 -11.27 37.54
CA VAL A 599 28.64 -11.70 38.69
C VAL A 599 28.32 -13.14 39.09
N GLU A 600 27.05 -13.53 39.09
CA GLU A 600 26.62 -14.92 39.34
C GLU A 600 27.25 -15.88 38.34
N LEU A 601 27.15 -15.59 37.04
CA LEU A 601 27.73 -16.42 35.97
C LEU A 601 29.24 -16.56 36.11
N LEU A 602 29.95 -15.46 36.42
CA LEU A 602 31.41 -15.48 36.63
C LEU A 602 31.80 -16.35 37.83
N ILE A 603 31.02 -16.31 38.93
CA ILE A 603 31.25 -17.16 40.10
C ILE A 603 31.01 -18.63 39.75
N GLU A 604 29.95 -18.94 39.01
CA GLU A 604 29.61 -20.30 38.59
C GLU A 604 30.65 -20.87 37.61
N ALA A 605 31.06 -20.11 36.60
CA ALA A 605 32.11 -20.49 35.68
C ALA A 605 33.44 -20.78 36.41
N ARG A 606 33.80 -19.95 37.41
CA ARG A 606 34.98 -20.20 38.26
C ARG A 606 34.85 -21.49 39.09
N LYS A 607 33.65 -21.79 39.63
CA LYS A 607 33.39 -23.06 40.35
C LYS A 607 33.51 -24.26 39.40
N VAL A 608 32.99 -24.16 38.18
CA VAL A 608 33.06 -25.22 37.16
C VAL A 608 34.51 -25.46 36.72
N ARG A 609 35.29 -24.40 36.46
CA ARG A 609 36.73 -24.52 36.16
C ARG A 609 37.47 -25.21 37.30
N ARG A 610 37.27 -24.79 38.56
CA ARG A 610 37.90 -25.44 39.74
C ARG A 610 37.51 -26.91 39.90
N ARG A 611 36.26 -27.30 39.61
CA ARG A 611 35.83 -28.71 39.62
C ARG A 611 36.54 -29.53 38.54
N LYS A 612 36.65 -29.00 37.32
CA LYS A 612 37.38 -29.65 36.21
C LYS A 612 38.87 -29.83 36.54
N THR A 613 39.52 -28.82 37.12
CA THR A 613 40.93 -28.92 37.57
C THR A 613 41.10 -29.97 38.65
N ARG A 614 40.23 -29.99 39.67
CA ARG A 614 40.25 -31.02 40.72
C ARG A 614 40.00 -32.43 40.18
N SER A 615 39.09 -32.63 39.21
CA SER A 615 38.86 -33.94 38.62
C SER A 615 40.05 -34.44 37.79
N LEU A 616 40.81 -33.53 37.16
CA LEU A 616 42.05 -33.85 36.45
C LEU A 616 43.20 -34.17 37.42
N GLU A 617 43.36 -33.40 38.50
CA GLU A 617 44.32 -33.69 39.57
C GLU A 617 44.03 -35.06 40.24
N ILE A 618 42.77 -35.36 40.54
CA ILE A 618 42.34 -36.67 41.12
C ILE A 618 42.54 -37.83 40.13
N LEU A 619 42.52 -37.59 38.82
CA LEU A 619 42.83 -38.59 37.79
C LEU A 619 44.33 -38.82 37.63
N LEU A 620 45.17 -37.83 37.93
CA LEU A 620 46.63 -37.92 37.87
C LEU A 620 47.25 -38.46 39.18
N ASP A 621 46.56 -38.36 40.31
CA ASP A 621 47.02 -38.85 41.63
C ASP A 621 46.81 -40.36 41.88
N LYS A 622 46.53 -41.15 40.83
CA LYS A 622 46.40 -42.63 40.91
C LYS A 622 47.59 -43.43 40.37
N SER A 623 48.73 -42.78 40.15
CA SER A 623 49.98 -43.47 39.82
C SER A 623 51.16 -42.82 40.52
N LEU A 624 51.43 -43.25 41.75
CA LEU A 624 52.77 -43.37 42.34
C LEU A 624 52.74 -44.38 43.47
#